data_AF-A0A7Y2JKR2-F1
#
_entry.id   AF-A0A7Y2JKR2-F1
#
_cell.length_a   1.000
_cell.length_b   1.000
_cell.length_c   1.000
_cell.angle_alpha   90.00
_cell.angle_beta   90.00
_cell.angle_gamma   90.00
#
_symmetry.space_group_name_H-M   'P 1'
#
loop_
_entity.id
_entity.type
_entity.pdbx_description
1 polymer ?
#
loop_
_entity_poly.entity_id
_entity_poly.type
_entity_poly.pdbx_seq_one_letter_code
_entity_poly.pdbx_strand_id
1 'polypeptide(L)'
;MKFKTFAVFVGPSLILMLLFIAAPLVSVFLQSFYLTQPVVETVEVESCTAGFLTQNCTTEIKTQPVLDDNGAIVTTTTFVGLETYKVVLEPAKAWAAISNADWRGLLSIDFWKALRFTVTFTLITLPLVIGVGLLLALAVNNATKSIRGP
;
A
#
# COMPACT_ATOMS: atom_id res chain seq x y z
N MET A 1 27.48 -16.34 30.62
CA MET A 1 27.24 -17.69 30.04
C MET A 1 28.17 -17.92 28.87
N LYS A 2 28.61 -19.15 28.57
CA LYS A 2 29.41 -19.44 27.37
C LYS A 2 28.56 -19.16 26.13
N PHE A 3 29.07 -18.36 25.19
CA PHE A 3 28.34 -17.93 23.98
C PHE A 3 27.75 -19.11 23.20
N LYS A 4 28.48 -20.22 23.14
CA LYS A 4 28.07 -21.47 22.48
C LYS A 4 26.76 -22.03 23.05
N THR A 5 26.58 -22.00 24.38
CA THR A 5 25.37 -22.51 25.04
C THR A 5 24.19 -21.58 24.83
N PHE A 6 24.42 -20.27 24.86
CA PHE A 6 23.40 -19.26 24.57
C PHE A 6 22.91 -19.34 23.12
N ALA A 7 23.83 -19.44 22.15
CA ALA A 7 23.50 -19.52 20.74
C ALA A 7 22.74 -20.81 20.37
N VAL A 8 23.09 -21.95 20.99
CA VAL A 8 22.37 -23.21 20.76
C VAL A 8 20.97 -23.19 21.37
N PHE A 9 20.77 -22.48 22.48
CA PHE A 9 19.46 -22.38 23.13
C PHE A 9 18.52 -21.37 22.44
N VAL A 10 19.02 -20.17 22.11
CA VAL A 10 18.22 -19.07 21.56
C VAL A 10 18.17 -19.09 20.03
N GLY A 11 19.22 -19.60 19.38
CA GLY A 11 19.38 -19.62 17.93
C GLY A 11 18.20 -20.24 17.17
N PRO A 12 17.69 -21.43 17.55
CA PRO A 12 16.56 -22.05 16.86
C PRO A 12 15.30 -21.16 16.87
N SER A 13 15.03 -20.48 17.99
CA SER A 13 13.88 -19.58 18.11
C SER A 13 14.01 -18.35 17.21
N LEU A 14 15.18 -17.69 17.22
CA LEU A 14 15.44 -16.54 16.36
C LEU A 14 15.41 -16.90 14.87
N ILE A 15 15.93 -18.06 14.50
CA ILE A 15 15.91 -18.54 13.10
C ILE A 15 14.47 -18.76 12.65
N LEU A 16 13.64 -19.42 13.45
CA LEU A 16 12.23 -19.65 13.11
C LEU A 16 11.45 -18.34 13.04
N MET A 17 11.66 -17.41 13.98
CA MET A 17 11.04 -16.08 13.95
C MET A 17 11.43 -15.31 12.69
N LEU A 18 12.72 -15.29 12.35
CA LEU A 18 13.21 -14.59 11.16
C LEU A 18 12.66 -15.23 9.89
N LEU A 19 12.63 -16.56 9.80
CA LEU A 19 12.11 -17.27 8.63
C LEU A 19 10.62 -16.94 8.40
N PHE A 20 9.80 -16.96 9.46
CA PHE A 20 8.37 -16.68 9.32
C PHE A 20 8.04 -15.22 9.07
N ILE A 21 8.89 -14.28 9.48
CA ILE A 21 8.72 -12.86 9.14
C ILE A 21 9.27 -12.57 7.73
N ALA A 22 10.42 -13.15 7.38
CA ALA A 22 11.08 -12.89 6.09
C ALA A 22 10.35 -13.54 4.92
N ALA A 23 9.84 -14.77 5.07
CA ALA A 23 9.16 -15.49 3.99
C ALA A 23 7.99 -14.71 3.35
N PRO A 24 7.01 -14.16 4.10
CA PRO A 24 5.94 -13.36 3.51
C PRO A 24 6.45 -12.05 2.90
N LEU A 25 7.45 -11.40 3.48
CA LEU A 25 8.05 -10.18 2.93
C LEU A 25 8.74 -10.45 1.58
N VAL A 26 9.47 -11.55 1.47
CA VAL A 26 10.10 -11.98 0.20
C VAL A 26 9.02 -12.32 -0.83
N SER A 27 7.92 -12.95 -0.43
CA SER A 27 6.81 -13.25 -1.34
C SER A 27 6.19 -11.97 -1.93
N VAL A 28 5.87 -10.99 -1.09
CA VAL A 28 5.35 -9.69 -1.54
C VAL A 28 6.37 -8.93 -2.39
N PHE A 29 7.65 -9.00 -2.02
CA PHE A 29 8.73 -8.41 -2.80
C PHE A 29 8.87 -9.04 -4.19
N LEU A 30 8.70 -10.35 -4.34
CA LEU A 30 8.68 -10.97 -5.66
C LEU A 30 7.43 -10.58 -6.43
N GLN A 31 6.27 -10.56 -5.76
CA GLN A 31 4.99 -10.17 -6.36
C GLN A 31 4.97 -8.74 -6.90
N SER A 32 5.74 -7.80 -6.33
CA SER A 32 5.78 -6.41 -6.81
C SER A 32 6.34 -6.26 -8.24
N PHE A 33 7.04 -7.27 -8.76
CA PHE A 33 7.54 -7.31 -10.14
C PHE A 33 6.54 -7.93 -11.13
N TYR A 34 5.43 -8.48 -10.64
CA TYR A 34 4.36 -9.03 -11.46
C TYR A 34 3.20 -8.04 -11.55
N LEU A 35 2.58 -7.97 -12.72
CA LEU A 35 1.41 -7.13 -12.99
C LEU A 35 0.24 -8.05 -13.35
N THR A 36 -0.78 -8.04 -12.50
CA THR A 36 -2.03 -8.78 -12.71
C THR A 36 -3.09 -7.81 -13.21
N GLN A 37 -3.53 -7.97 -14.46
CA GLN A 37 -4.55 -7.12 -15.06
C GLN A 37 -5.72 -7.95 -15.58
N PRO A 38 -6.97 -7.46 -15.45
CA PRO A 38 -8.11 -8.09 -16.08
C PRO A 38 -7.97 -7.98 -17.60
N VAL A 39 -8.21 -9.08 -18.31
CA VAL A 39 -8.29 -9.06 -19.78
C VAL A 39 -9.55 -8.29 -20.13
N VAL A 40 -9.38 -7.18 -20.84
CA VAL A 40 -10.49 -6.33 -21.27
C VAL A 40 -10.73 -6.51 -22.76
N GLU A 41 -11.98 -6.72 -23.14
CA GLU A 41 -12.41 -6.78 -24.54
C GLU A 41 -13.30 -5.56 -24.83
N THR A 42 -13.11 -4.98 -26.01
CA THR A 42 -13.95 -3.88 -26.50
C THR A 42 -15.16 -4.48 -27.21
N VAL A 43 -16.33 -4.39 -26.58
CA VAL A 43 -17.58 -4.88 -27.15
C VAL A 43 -18.41 -3.68 -27.60
N GLU A 44 -18.89 -3.71 -28.83
CA GLU A 44 -19.87 -2.74 -29.31
C GLU A 44 -21.23 -3.09 -28.69
N VAL A 45 -21.71 -2.25 -27.79
CA VAL A 45 -23.00 -2.43 -27.12
C VAL A 45 -23.97 -1.41 -27.67
N GLU A 46 -25.03 -1.89 -28.32
CA GLU A 46 -26.17 -1.05 -28.70
C GLU A 46 -27.04 -0.77 -27.47
N SER A 47 -26.96 0.47 -26.98
CA SER A 47 -27.85 0.93 -25.92
C SER A 47 -29.09 1.54 -26.56
N CYS A 48 -30.19 0.81 -26.53
CA CYS A 48 -31.47 1.29 -27.02
C CYS A 48 -32.32 1.86 -25.89
N THR A 49 -32.71 3.13 -26.02
CA THR A 49 -33.63 3.77 -25.06
C THR A 49 -35.04 3.74 -25.63
N ALA A 50 -36.03 3.33 -24.83
CA ALA A 50 -37.43 3.30 -25.25
C ALA A 50 -37.96 4.72 -25.47
N GLY A 51 -38.16 5.10 -26.73
CA GLY A 51 -38.82 6.33 -27.12
C GLY A 51 -40.32 6.12 -27.32
N PHE A 52 -41.12 7.17 -27.11
CA PHE A 52 -42.59 7.13 -27.13
C PHE A 52 -43.20 6.70 -28.50
N LEU A 53 -42.46 6.81 -29.61
CA LEU A 53 -42.91 6.43 -30.96
C LEU A 53 -41.94 5.51 -31.72
N THR A 54 -40.63 5.63 -31.48
CA THR A 54 -39.58 4.79 -32.08
C THR A 54 -38.46 4.54 -31.06
N GLN A 55 -37.82 3.38 -31.14
CA GLN A 55 -36.68 3.02 -30.30
C GLN A 55 -35.41 3.67 -30.86
N ASN A 56 -34.77 4.56 -30.08
CA ASN A 56 -33.50 5.17 -30.46
C ASN A 56 -32.36 4.29 -29.95
N CYS A 57 -31.62 3.67 -30.87
CA CYS A 57 -30.46 2.85 -30.57
C CYS A 57 -29.18 3.61 -30.90
N THR A 58 -28.28 3.74 -29.93
CA THR A 58 -26.95 4.31 -30.12
C THR A 58 -25.91 3.22 -29.86
N THR A 59 -25.05 2.98 -30.85
CA THR A 59 -23.88 2.10 -30.73
C THR A 59 -22.82 2.78 -29.88
N GLU A 60 -22.52 2.25 -28.70
CA GLU A 60 -21.42 2.70 -27.85
C GLU A 60 -20.37 1.60 -27.72
N ILE A 61 -19.09 1.93 -27.97
CA ILE A 61 -17.98 1.02 -27.71
C ILE A 61 -17.75 1.00 -26.19
N LYS A 62 -17.95 -0.16 -25.55
CA LYS A 62 -17.73 -0.33 -24.10
C LYS A 62 -16.63 -1.35 -23.86
N THR A 63 -15.66 -0.96 -23.05
CA THR A 63 -14.60 -1.84 -22.57
C THR A 63 -15.13 -2.66 -21.40
N GLN A 64 -15.28 -3.97 -21.58
CA GLN A 64 -15.76 -4.88 -20.54
C GLN A 64 -14.69 -5.94 -20.21
N PRO A 65 -14.57 -6.37 -18.95
CA PRO A 65 -13.68 -7.47 -18.59
C PRO A 65 -14.21 -8.78 -19.18
N VAL A 66 -13.34 -9.58 -19.78
CA VAL A 66 -13.67 -10.92 -20.26
C VAL A 66 -14.05 -11.78 -19.06
N LEU A 67 -15.23 -12.39 -19.14
CA LEU A 67 -15.72 -13.33 -18.13
C LEU A 67 -15.46 -14.77 -18.59
N ASP A 68 -14.95 -15.60 -17.70
CA ASP A 68 -14.82 -17.05 -17.86
C ASP A 68 -16.21 -17.73 -17.82
N ASP A 69 -16.29 -19.02 -18.15
CA ASP A 69 -17.52 -19.83 -18.15
C ASP A 69 -18.28 -19.79 -16.80
N ASN A 70 -17.58 -19.44 -15.72
CA ASN A 70 -18.11 -19.29 -14.37
C ASN A 70 -18.52 -17.85 -13.99
N GLY A 71 -18.45 -16.89 -14.93
CA GLY A 71 -18.75 -15.47 -14.68
C GLY A 71 -17.66 -14.74 -13.89
N ALA A 72 -16.43 -15.27 -13.83
CA ALA A 72 -15.30 -14.66 -13.15
C ALA A 72 -14.43 -13.87 -14.14
N ILE A 73 -13.87 -12.73 -13.71
CA ILE A 73 -13.00 -11.90 -14.55
C ILE A 73 -11.71 -12.66 -14.84
N VAL A 74 -11.40 -12.86 -16.12
CA VAL A 74 -10.12 -13.46 -16.55
C VAL A 74 -9.00 -12.46 -16.27
N THR A 75 -8.01 -12.87 -15.47
CA THR A 75 -6.85 -12.06 -15.16
C THR A 75 -5.59 -12.68 -15.73
N THR A 76 -4.71 -11.85 -16.30
CA THR A 76 -3.42 -12.28 -16.82
C THR A 76 -2.32 -11.69 -15.94
N THR A 77 -1.44 -12.55 -15.44
CA THR A 77 -0.24 -12.16 -14.70
C THR A 77 0.96 -12.12 -15.63
N THR A 78 1.61 -10.96 -15.72
CA THR A 78 2.82 -10.80 -16.54
C THR A 78 3.97 -10.30 -15.68
N PHE A 79 5.18 -10.80 -15.94
CA PHE A 79 6.39 -10.29 -15.30
C PHE A 79 6.82 -9.00 -16.02
N VAL A 80 6.75 -7.87 -15.32
CA VAL A 80 7.02 -6.53 -15.89
C VAL A 80 8.31 -5.90 -15.34
N GLY A 81 8.98 -6.57 -14.40
CA GLY A 81 10.21 -6.05 -13.80
C GLY A 81 9.97 -4.73 -13.08
N LEU A 82 10.72 -3.69 -13.45
CA LEU A 82 10.70 -2.38 -12.78
C LEU A 82 9.64 -1.40 -13.31
N GLU A 83 8.86 -1.78 -14.33
CA GLU A 83 7.88 -0.87 -14.93
C GLU A 83 6.79 -0.45 -13.93
N THR A 84 6.34 -1.36 -13.07
CA THR A 84 5.40 -1.05 -11.98
C THR A 84 5.89 0.12 -11.11
N TYR A 85 7.18 0.12 -10.77
CA TYR A 85 7.77 1.18 -9.96
C TYR A 85 7.89 2.50 -10.72
N LYS A 86 8.21 2.47 -12.01
CA LYS A 86 8.31 3.69 -12.83
C LYS A 86 6.97 4.40 -12.97
N VAL A 87 5.88 3.64 -13.15
CA VAL A 87 4.52 4.19 -13.27
C VAL A 87 4.08 4.84 -11.97
N VAL A 88 4.38 4.23 -10.82
CA VAL A 88 3.95 4.75 -9.50
C VAL A 88 4.83 5.92 -9.03
N LEU A 89 6.15 5.82 -9.19
CA LEU A 89 7.09 6.82 -8.67
C LEU A 89 7.29 8.02 -9.61
N GLU A 90 7.01 7.83 -10.90
CA GLU A 90 7.26 8.77 -11.99
C GLU A 90 8.62 9.50 -11.84
N PRO A 91 9.74 8.75 -11.78
CA PRO A 91 11.03 9.27 -11.32
C PRO A 91 11.56 10.43 -12.15
N ALA A 92 11.29 10.44 -13.47
CA ALA A 92 11.70 11.54 -14.35
C ALA A 92 10.97 12.86 -14.01
N LYS A 93 9.64 12.80 -13.76
CA LYS A 93 8.85 13.97 -13.36
C LYS A 93 9.20 14.41 -11.95
N ALA A 94 9.37 13.46 -11.04
CA ALA A 94 9.78 13.74 -9.67
C ALA A 94 11.15 14.44 -9.63
N TRP A 95 12.15 13.93 -10.38
CA TRP A 95 13.48 14.52 -10.44
C TRP A 95 13.46 15.92 -11.05
N ALA A 96 12.71 16.12 -12.15
CA ALA A 96 12.55 17.43 -12.78
C ALA A 96 11.86 18.45 -11.85
N ALA A 97 10.84 18.02 -11.10
CA ALA A 97 10.18 18.87 -10.12
C ALA A 97 11.13 19.26 -8.97
N ILE A 98 11.95 18.31 -8.49
CA ILE A 98 12.95 18.56 -7.44
C ILE A 98 14.05 19.51 -7.95
N SER A 99 14.58 19.29 -9.15
CA SER A 99 15.65 20.13 -9.71
C SER A 99 15.20 21.58 -9.95
N ASN A 100 13.93 21.78 -10.29
CA ASN A 100 13.34 23.09 -10.51
C ASN A 100 12.74 23.72 -9.24
N ALA A 101 12.89 23.08 -8.08
CA ALA A 101 12.26 23.46 -6.81
C ALA A 101 10.73 23.66 -6.91
N ASP A 102 10.08 22.94 -7.84
CA ASP A 102 8.64 23.00 -8.04
C ASP A 102 7.91 21.99 -7.16
N TRP A 103 7.60 22.46 -5.94
CA TRP A 103 6.84 21.66 -4.96
C TRP A 103 5.44 21.28 -5.45
N ARG A 104 4.81 22.09 -6.32
CA ARG A 104 3.48 21.80 -6.86
C ARG A 104 3.56 20.70 -7.91
N GLY A 105 4.59 20.73 -8.77
CA GLY A 105 4.90 19.67 -9.71
C GLY A 105 5.15 18.32 -9.03
N LEU A 106 5.91 18.30 -7.93
CA LEU A 106 6.16 17.05 -7.19
C LEU A 106 4.89 16.51 -6.51
N LEU A 107 4.05 17.39 -5.97
CA LEU A 107 2.77 17.04 -5.31
C LEU A 107 1.65 16.69 -6.29
N SER A 108 1.86 16.86 -7.59
CA SER A 108 0.92 16.40 -8.63
C SER A 108 0.93 14.88 -8.78
N ILE A 109 2.00 14.22 -8.34
CA ILE A 109 2.13 12.76 -8.36
C ILE A 109 1.52 12.20 -7.07
N ASP A 110 0.51 11.35 -7.20
CA ASP A 110 -0.26 10.82 -6.07
C ASP A 110 0.61 10.10 -5.03
N PHE A 111 1.63 9.37 -5.47
CA PHE A 111 2.58 8.69 -4.58
C PHE A 111 3.30 9.67 -3.64
N TRP A 112 3.91 10.73 -4.20
CA TRP A 112 4.69 11.69 -3.41
C TRP A 112 3.80 12.53 -2.48
N LYS A 113 2.59 12.85 -2.94
CA LYS A 113 1.56 13.48 -2.13
C LYS A 113 1.14 12.60 -0.93
N ALA A 114 0.89 11.31 -1.17
CA ALA A 114 0.56 10.36 -0.11
C ALA A 114 1.74 10.12 0.85
N LEU A 115 2.96 10.00 0.33
CA LEU A 115 4.17 9.84 1.14
C LEU A 115 4.38 11.04 2.08
N ARG A 116 4.24 12.28 1.57
CA ARG A 116 4.33 13.47 2.42
C ARG A 116 3.29 13.45 3.54
N PHE A 117 2.04 13.10 3.22
CA PHE A 117 0.98 13.04 4.21
C PHE A 117 1.30 12.04 5.33
N THR A 118 1.71 10.83 4.97
CA THR A 118 2.04 9.77 5.95
C THR A 118 3.25 10.14 6.81
N VAL A 119 4.31 10.68 6.21
CA VAL A 119 5.51 11.14 6.95
C VAL A 119 5.16 12.30 7.89
N THR A 120 4.39 13.28 7.43
CA THR A 120 4.00 14.43 8.27
C THR A 120 3.09 13.97 9.41
N PHE A 121 2.13 13.10 9.11
CA PHE A 121 1.22 12.54 10.10
C PHE A 121 1.99 11.77 11.19
N THR A 122 2.90 10.88 10.81
CA THR A 122 3.70 10.11 11.78
C THR A 122 4.62 11.00 12.61
N LEU A 123 5.30 11.97 11.98
CA LEU A 123 6.19 12.90 12.69
C LEU A 123 5.47 13.81 13.69
N ILE A 124 4.20 14.15 13.43
CA ILE A 124 3.39 14.95 14.35
C ILE A 124 2.76 14.05 15.42
N THR A 125 2.17 12.93 15.04
CA THR A 125 1.43 12.08 16.00
C THR A 125 2.34 11.34 16.96
N LEU A 126 3.51 10.88 16.52
CA LEU A 126 4.45 10.14 17.36
C LEU A 126 4.88 10.90 18.63
N PRO A 127 5.40 12.14 18.57
CA PRO A 127 5.78 12.88 19.78
C PRO A 127 4.58 13.20 20.67
N LEU A 128 3.40 13.45 20.09
CA LEU A 128 2.17 13.66 20.87
C LEU A 128 1.79 12.41 21.66
N VAL A 129 1.82 11.24 21.02
CA VAL A 129 1.53 9.96 21.68
C VAL A 129 2.54 9.65 22.78
N ILE A 130 3.83 9.87 22.53
CA ILE A 130 4.89 9.69 23.53
C ILE A 130 4.70 10.66 24.70
N GLY A 131 4.44 11.94 24.41
CA GLY A 131 4.24 12.97 25.44
C GLY A 131 3.05 12.66 26.34
N VAL A 132 1.89 12.36 25.74
CA VAL A 132 0.68 11.99 26.49
C VAL A 132 0.89 10.67 27.25
N GLY A 133 1.51 9.67 26.63
CA GLY A 133 1.84 8.40 27.27
C GLY A 133 2.74 8.57 28.49
N LEU A 134 3.75 9.44 28.42
CA LEU A 134 4.63 9.77 29.54
C LEU A 134 3.88 10.50 30.66
N LEU A 135 3.04 11.48 30.32
CA LEU A 135 2.23 12.19 31.30
C LEU A 135 1.28 11.25 32.05
N LEU A 136 0.61 10.34 31.34
CA LEU A 136 -0.25 9.32 31.94
C LEU A 136 0.54 8.37 32.83
N ALA A 137 1.72 7.90 32.39
CA ALA A 137 2.58 7.04 33.19
C ALA A 137 3.01 7.71 34.51
N LEU A 138 3.41 8.99 34.45
CA LEU A 138 3.78 9.77 35.63
C LEU A 138 2.59 10.02 36.57
N ALA A 139 1.43 10.38 36.01
CA ALA A 139 0.22 10.62 36.79
C ALA A 139 -0.21 9.36 37.54
N VAL A 140 -0.24 8.20 36.87
CA VAL A 140 -0.58 6.92 37.50
C VAL A 140 0.46 6.51 38.54
N ASN A 141 1.75 6.66 38.25
CA ASN A 141 2.81 6.31 39.21
C ASN A 141 2.76 7.18 40.47
N ASN A 142 2.51 8.48 40.33
CA ASN A 142 2.40 9.38 41.47
C ASN A 142 1.09 9.16 42.24
N ALA A 143 -0.03 8.92 41.56
CA ALA A 143 -1.31 8.63 42.20
C ALA A 143 -1.26 7.32 43.00
N THR A 144 -0.68 6.26 42.41
CA THR A 144 -0.52 4.97 43.10
C THR A 144 0.43 5.06 44.29
N LYS A 145 1.52 5.84 44.18
CA LYS A 145 2.42 6.13 45.31
C LYS A 145 1.71 6.91 46.43
N SER A 146 0.85 7.87 46.08
CA SER A 146 0.02 8.61 47.04
C SER A 146 -0.98 7.71 47.77
N ILE A 147 -1.63 6.79 47.04
CA ILE A 147 -2.63 5.86 47.61
C ILE A 147 -2.00 4.78 48.51
N ARG A 148 -0.78 4.32 48.22
CA ARG A 148 -0.10 3.28 49.01
C ARG A 148 0.50 3.79 50.32
N GLY A 149 0.55 5.11 50.54
CA GLY A 149 1.29 5.71 51.65
C GLY A 149 2.82 5.63 51.45
N PRO A 150 3.62 6.27 52.33
CA PRO A 150 5.08 6.26 52.27
C PRO A 150 5.68 4.85 52.30
#